data_AF-A0A8T4CVK4-F1
#
_entry.id   AF-A0A8T4CVK4-F1
#
_cell.length_a   1.000
_cell.length_b   1.000
_cell.length_c   1.000
_cell.angle_alpha   90.00
_cell.angle_beta   90.00
_cell.angle_gamma   90.00
#
_symmetry.space_group_name_H-M   'P 1'
#
loop_
_entity.id
_entity.type
_entity.pdbx_description
1 polymer ?
#
loop_
_entity_poly.entity_id
_entity_poly.type
_entity_poly.pdbx_seq_one_letter_code
_entity_poly.pdbx_strand_id
1 'polypeptide(L)' 'MTDVVLLGIGLMLILEGIMPFALPAVWRATLLKIASMTDRQIRIFGFCSLMAGLFISLVV' A
#
# COMPACT_ATOMS: atom_id res chain seq x y z
N MET A 1 -14.28 -2.77 21.21
CA MET A 1 -14.27 -2.46 19.75
C MET A 1 -13.06 -1.65 19.35
N THR A 2 -12.61 -0.72 20.19
CA THR A 2 -11.34 0.00 20.04
C THR A 2 -10.12 -0.91 19.92
N ASP A 3 -10.11 -2.04 20.64
CA ASP A 3 -8.98 -2.98 20.66
C ASP A 3 -8.72 -3.61 19.28
N VAL A 4 -9.79 -3.89 18.52
CA VAL A 4 -9.71 -4.44 17.17
C VAL A 4 -9.18 -3.39 16.19
N VAL A 5 -9.56 -2.12 16.37
CA VAL A 5 -9.04 -1.01 15.55
C VAL A 5 -7.55 -0.79 15.84
N LEU A 6 -7.14 -0.77 17.11
CA LEU A 6 -5.72 -0.65 17.48
C LEU A 6 -4.90 -1.84 16.95
N LEU A 7 -5.44 -3.06 17.03
CA LEU A 7 -4.79 -4.25 16.48
C LEU A 7 -4.64 -4.16 14.95
N GLY A 8 -5.70 -3.74 14.24
CA GLY A 8 -5.66 -3.56 12.79
C GLY A 8 -4.62 -2.53 12.35
N ILE A 9 -4.54 -1.40 13.06
CA ILE A 9 -3.51 -0.37 12.81
C ILE A 9 -2.11 -0.93 13.11
N GLY A 10 -1.93 -1.66 14.21
CA GLY A 10 -0.66 -2.28 14.55
C GLY A 10 -0.18 -3.26 13.49
N LEU A 11 -1.08 -4.11 12.97
CA LEU A 11 -0.76 -5.05 11.89
C LEU A 11 -0.45 -4.35 10.57
N MET A 12 -1.18 -3.28 10.22
CA MET A 12 -0.90 -2.47 9.05
C MET A 12 0.51 -1.85 9.12
N LEU A 13 0.90 -1.30 10.28
CA LEU A 13 2.22 -0.71 10.49
C LEU A 13 3.34 -1.75 10.41
N ILE A 14 3.13 -2.94 10.98
CA ILE A 14 4.10 -4.04 10.87
C ILE A 14 4.27 -4.42 9.39
N LEU A 15 3.17 -4.60 8.66
CA LEU A 15 3.22 -4.97 7.24
C LEU A 15 3.90 -3.89 6.37
N GLU A 16 3.59 -2.61 6.57
CA GLU A 16 4.30 -1.52 5.88
C GLU A 16 5.79 -1.47 6.24
N GLY A 17 6.16 -1.77 7.48
CA GLY A 17 7.54 -1.73 7.96
C GLY A 17 8.42 -2.89 7.48
N ILE A 18 7.84 -4.02 7.08
CA ILE A 18 8.62 -5.20 6.65
C ILE A 18 9.45 -4.92 5.41
N MET A 19 8.90 -4.27 4.37
CA MET A 19 9.66 -3.98 3.14
C MET A 19 10.89 -3.09 3.38
N PRO A 20 10.79 -1.91 4.02
CA PRO A 20 11.94 -1.06 4.29
C PRO A 20 12.95 -1.70 5.25
N PHE A 21 12.49 -2.55 6.19
CA PHE A 21 13.38 -3.23 7.14
C PHE A 21 14.14 -4.41 6.51
N ALA A 22 13.45 -5.27 5.77
CA ALA A 22 14.05 -6.48 5.20
C ALA A 22 14.85 -6.19 3.91
N LEU A 23 14.36 -5.30 3.04
CA LEU A 23 14.91 -5.06 1.71
C LEU A 23 15.00 -3.56 1.40
N PRO A 24 15.82 -2.78 2.13
CA PRO A 24 15.89 -1.32 1.99
C PRO A 24 16.32 -0.87 0.60
N ALA A 25 17.20 -1.62 -0.09
CA ALA A 25 17.67 -1.28 -1.42
C ALA A 25 16.56 -1.41 -2.49
N VAL A 26 15.80 -2.51 -2.44
CA VAL A 26 14.66 -2.76 -3.34
C VAL A 26 13.55 -1.75 -3.09
N TRP A 27 13.28 -1.46 -1.81
CA TRP A 27 12.30 -0.45 -1.41
C TRP A 27 12.66 0.93 -1.97
N ARG A 28 13.90 1.39 -1.79
CA ARG A 28 14.36 2.68 -2.35
C ARG A 28 14.27 2.72 -3.88
N ALA A 29 14.67 1.65 -4.56
CA ALA A 29 14.57 1.57 -6.02
C ALA A 29 13.10 1.65 -6.50
N THR A 30 12.19 0.99 -5.79
CA THR A 30 10.75 1.01 -6.10
C THR A 30 10.16 2.41 -5.89
N LEU A 31 10.49 3.07 -4.78
CA LEU A 31 10.05 4.44 -4.52
C LEU A 31 10.58 5.44 -5.56
N LEU A 32 11.85 5.34 -5.95
CA LEU A 32 12.43 6.17 -7.00
C LEU A 32 11.74 5.93 -8.35
N LYS A 33 11.42 4.68 -8.67
CA LYS A 33 10.66 4.34 -9.87
C LYS A 33 9.28 5.00 -9.83
N ILE A 34 8.55 4.91 -8.72
CA ILE A 34 7.24 5.56 -8.54
C ILE A 34 7.37 7.08 -8.65
N ALA A 35 8.38 7.68 -8.03
CA ALA A 35 8.63 9.12 -8.08
C ALA A 35 8.96 9.63 -9.50
N SER A 36 9.51 8.77 -10.35
CA SER A 36 9.76 9.08 -11.77
C SER A 36 8.53 8.90 -12.68
N MET A 37 7.42 8.34 -12.17
CA MET A 37 6.20 8.15 -12.96
C MET A 37 5.45 9.48 -13.12
N THR A 38 4.79 9.63 -14.27
CA THR A 38 3.95 10.80 -14.53
C THR A 38 2.71 10.79 -13.63
N ASP A 39 2.16 11.96 -13.31
CA ASP A 39 0.94 12.10 -12.51
C ASP A 39 -0.22 11.26 -13.03
N ARG A 40 -0.33 11.13 -14.36
CA ARG A 40 -1.35 10.29 -15.01
C ARG A 40 -1.17 8.81 -14.65
N GLN A 41 0.04 8.29 -14.66
CA GLN A 41 0.30 6.88 -14.34
C GLN A 41 0.04 6.59 -12.86
N ILE A 42 0.42 7.49 -11.96
CA ILE A 42 0.13 7.36 -10.52
C ILE A 42 -1.39 7.35 -10.28
N ARG A 43 -2.14 8.24 -10.95
CA ARG A 43 -3.61 8.27 -10.86
C ARG A 43 -4.26 6.99 -11.38
N ILE A 44 -3.78 6.43 -12.49
CA ILE A 44 -4.31 5.17 -13.04
C ILE A 44 -4.02 4.02 -12.06
N PHE A 45 -2.80 3.94 -11.53
CA PHE A 45 -2.44 2.93 -10.54
C PHE A 45 -3.31 3.03 -9.28
N GLY A 46 -3.51 4.25 -8.77
CA GLY A 46 -4.42 4.51 -7.66
C GLY A 46 -5.87 4.13 -7.97
N PHE A 47 -6.35 4.45 -9.17
CA PHE A 47 -7.70 4.08 -9.62
C PHE A 47 -7.88 2.55 -9.70
N CYS A 48 -6.91 1.83 -10.26
CA CYS A 48 -6.92 0.36 -10.27
C CYS A 48 -6.98 -0.22 -8.86
N SER A 49 -6.19 0.32 -7.92
CA SER A 49 -6.21 -0.10 -6.51
C SER A 49 -7.56 0.15 -5.84
N LEU A 50 -8.15 1.33 -6.06
CA LEU A 50 -9.49 1.67 -5.55
C LEU A 50 -10.56 0.72 -6.11
N MET A 51 -10.54 0.43 -7.41
CA MET A 51 -11.48 -0.49 -8.04
C MET A 51 -11.31 -1.93 -7.55
N ALA A 52 -10.07 -2.40 -7.37
CA ALA A 52 -9.80 -3.71 -6.81
C ALA A 52 -10.33 -3.82 -5.36
N GLY A 53 -10.05 -2.82 -4.52
CA GLY A 53 -10.56 -2.78 -3.15
C GLY A 53 -12.08 -2.75 -3.08
N LEU A 54 -12.72 -1.94 -3.93
CA LEU A 54 -14.17 -1.88 -4.06
C LEU A 54 -14.74 -3.25 -4.47
N PHE A 55 -14.13 -3.92 -5.44
CA PHE A 55 -14.59 -5.22 -5.90
C PHE A 55 -14.48 -6.29 -4.79
N ILE A 56 -13.35 -6.34 -4.07
CA ILE A 56 -13.18 -7.27 -2.94
C ILE A 56 -14.24 -7.00 -1.87
N SER A 57 -14.50 -5.74 -1.54
CA SER A 57 -15.52 -5.37 -0.54
C SER A 57 -16.95 -5.65 -0.98
N LEU A 58 -17.23 -5.82 -2.27
CA LEU A 58 -18.55 -6.20 -2.78
C LEU A 58 -18.72 -7.72 -2.86
N VAL A 59 -17.63 -8.47 -2.97
CA VAL A 59 -17.63 -9.94 -3.02
C VAL A 59 -17.68 -10.56 -1.62
N VAL A 60 -17.08 -9.90 -0.63
CA VAL A 60 -17.14 -10.27 0.80
C VAL A 60 -18.43 -9.73 1.42
#